data_AF-A0A2S9FTV1-F1
#
_entry.id   AF-A0A2S9FTV1-F1
#
_cell.length_a   1.000
_cell.length_b   1.000
_cell.length_c   1.000
_cell.angle_alpha   90.00
_cell.angle_beta   90.00
_cell.angle_gamma   90.00
#
_symmetry.space_group_name_H-M   'P 1'
#
loop_
_entity.id
_entity.type
_entity.pdbx_description
1 polymer ?
#
loop_
_entity_poly.entity_id
_entity_poly.type
_entity_poly.pdbx_seq_one_letter_code
_entity_poly.pdbx_strand_id
1 'polypeptide(L)'
;GDYMYQSADVQGLPEFVGDDAPLEDSDVVLWYTLGAHHVVRPEDWPVMPCAYTGFHLKPIGFFDGNPALDLPPSPPKACHANHAGLPVA
;
A
#
# COMPACT_ATOMS: atom_id res chain seq x y z
N GLY A 1 1.52 -22.20 -4.24
CA GLY A 1 1.08 -23.24 -3.29
C GLY A 1 2.17 -23.49 -2.28
N ASP A 2 2.19 -24.64 -1.64
CA ASP A 2 3.13 -24.90 -0.54
C ASP A 2 4.53 -25.33 -1.00
N TYR A 3 4.70 -25.75 -2.25
CA TYR A 3 5.96 -26.25 -2.79
C TYR A 3 6.38 -25.48 -4.05
N MET A 4 7.34 -24.56 -3.92
CA MET A 4 7.70 -23.63 -5.00
C MET A 4 8.94 -24.02 -5.81
N TYR A 5 9.95 -24.61 -5.17
CA TYR A 5 11.23 -24.89 -5.83
C TYR A 5 11.08 -26.06 -6.81
N GLN A 6 11.27 -25.77 -8.11
CA GLN A 6 11.19 -26.77 -9.19
C GLN A 6 9.86 -27.54 -9.23
N SER A 7 8.75 -26.93 -8.82
CA SER A 7 7.44 -27.57 -8.92
C SER A 7 7.09 -27.81 -10.39
N ALA A 8 6.71 -29.04 -10.71
CA ALA A 8 6.20 -29.38 -12.05
C ALA A 8 4.79 -28.80 -12.26
N ASP A 9 4.04 -28.65 -11.16
CA ASP A 9 2.66 -28.21 -11.15
C ASP A 9 2.55 -26.73 -10.77
N VAL A 10 1.50 -26.08 -11.31
CA VAL A 10 1.08 -24.74 -10.92
C VAL A 10 0.17 -24.86 -9.69
N GLN A 11 0.55 -24.23 -8.59
CA GLN A 11 -0.16 -24.29 -7.31
C GLN A 11 -0.50 -22.91 -6.76
N GLY A 12 -1.50 -22.79 -5.89
CA GLY A 12 -1.86 -21.55 -5.19
C GLY A 12 -3.03 -20.81 -5.83
N LEU A 13 -2.86 -19.53 -6.21
CA LEU A 13 -3.98 -18.69 -6.66
C LEU A 13 -4.85 -19.34 -7.76
N PRO A 14 -4.30 -20.01 -8.79
CA PRO A 14 -5.12 -20.70 -9.79
C PRO A 14 -5.99 -21.84 -9.22
N GLU A 15 -5.54 -22.52 -8.17
CA GLU A 15 -6.32 -23.56 -7.49
C GLU A 15 -7.40 -22.94 -6.60
N PHE A 16 -7.09 -21.83 -5.90
CA PHE A 16 -8.04 -21.14 -5.01
C PHE A 16 -9.21 -20.47 -5.71
N VAL A 17 -9.09 -20.17 -7.01
CA VAL A 17 -10.17 -19.58 -7.81
C VAL A 17 -10.84 -20.61 -8.74
N GLY A 18 -10.39 -21.86 -8.71
CA GLY A 18 -10.77 -22.87 -9.71
C GLY A 18 -12.20 -23.41 -9.59
N ASP A 19 -12.86 -23.17 -8.46
CA ASP A 19 -14.22 -23.63 -8.17
C ASP A 19 -15.32 -22.59 -8.45
N ASP A 20 -14.94 -21.39 -8.91
CA ASP A 20 -15.86 -20.28 -9.22
C ASP A 20 -16.82 -19.97 -8.05
N ALA A 21 -16.29 -20.00 -6.82
CA ALA A 21 -17.07 -19.69 -5.62
C ALA A 21 -17.70 -18.28 -5.69
N PRO A 22 -18.95 -18.10 -5.23
CA PRO A 22 -19.62 -16.81 -5.26
C PRO A 22 -18.89 -15.79 -4.35
N LEU A 23 -18.77 -14.54 -4.83
CA LEU A 23 -18.05 -13.47 -4.13
C LEU A 23 -18.97 -12.43 -3.47
N GLU A 24 -20.25 -12.39 -3.84
CA GLU A 24 -21.21 -11.41 -3.32
C GLU A 24 -21.60 -11.72 -1.86
N ASP A 25 -21.62 -10.68 -1.01
CA ASP A 25 -21.96 -10.75 0.42
C ASP A 25 -21.24 -11.88 1.19
N SER A 26 -19.98 -12.13 0.82
CA SER A 26 -19.16 -13.20 1.37
C SER A 26 -17.85 -12.68 1.97
N ASP A 27 -17.20 -13.50 2.78
CA ASP A 27 -15.84 -13.23 3.25
C ASP A 27 -14.85 -13.51 2.11
N VAL A 28 -14.21 -12.44 1.62
CA VAL A 28 -13.35 -12.48 0.44
C VAL A 28 -11.93 -12.11 0.79
N VAL A 29 -10.99 -12.70 0.05
CA VAL A 29 -9.56 -12.38 0.14
C VAL A 29 -9.12 -11.71 -1.16
N LEU A 30 -8.33 -10.64 -1.06
CA LEU A 30 -7.75 -9.93 -2.19
C LEU A 30 -6.26 -10.25 -2.32
N TRP A 31 -5.86 -10.74 -3.50
CA TRP A 31 -4.46 -10.92 -3.87
C TRP A 31 -4.04 -9.86 -4.91
N TYR A 32 -3.31 -8.83 -4.48
CA TYR A 32 -2.77 -7.79 -5.36
C TYR A 32 -1.37 -8.17 -5.87
N THR A 33 -1.19 -8.23 -7.20
CA THR A 33 0.11 -8.55 -7.83
C THR A 33 0.80 -7.29 -8.31
N LEU A 34 2.05 -7.09 -7.89
CA LEU A 34 2.91 -5.99 -8.33
C LEU A 34 4.11 -6.56 -9.09
N GLY A 35 4.32 -6.09 -10.32
CA GLY A 35 5.46 -6.46 -11.15
C GLY A 35 6.35 -5.27 -11.49
N ALA A 36 7.65 -5.50 -11.65
CA ALA A 36 8.60 -4.52 -12.15
C ALA A 36 9.48 -5.15 -13.24
N HIS A 37 9.54 -4.52 -14.41
CA HIS A 37 10.51 -4.90 -15.45
C HIS A 37 11.84 -4.18 -15.19
N HIS A 38 12.79 -4.89 -14.60
CA HIS A 38 14.10 -4.33 -14.26
C HIS A 38 15.05 -4.39 -15.46
N VAL A 39 15.07 -3.31 -16.25
CA VAL A 39 16.11 -3.09 -17.26
C VAL A 39 17.32 -2.45 -16.58
N VAL A 40 18.40 -3.23 -16.46
CA VAL A 40 19.62 -2.84 -15.75
C VAL A 40 20.29 -1.65 -16.43
N ARG A 41 20.80 -0.71 -15.62
CA ARG A 41 21.50 0.49 -16.08
C ARG A 41 22.89 0.58 -15.46
N PRO A 42 23.86 1.30 -16.06
CA PRO A 42 25.19 1.49 -15.46
C PRO A 42 25.15 2.08 -14.05
N GLU A 43 24.15 2.92 -13.75
CA GLU A 43 23.95 3.53 -12.43
C GLU A 43 23.53 2.53 -11.34
N ASP A 44 23.10 1.32 -11.72
CA ASP A 44 22.79 0.25 -10.76
C ASP A 44 24.07 -0.34 -10.14
N TRP A 45 25.25 0.01 -10.66
CA TRP A 45 26.56 -0.43 -10.19
C TRP A 45 27.32 0.69 -9.47
N PRO A 46 28.06 0.39 -8.37
CA PRO A 46 28.20 -0.90 -7.67
C PRO A 46 27.06 -1.23 -6.72
N VAL A 47 26.20 -0.26 -6.44
CA VAL A 47 25.05 -0.38 -5.55
C VAL A 47 23.88 0.30 -6.23
N MET A 48 22.81 -0.47 -6.42
CA MET A 48 21.60 0.04 -7.06
C MET A 48 20.93 1.10 -6.18
N PRO A 49 20.61 2.28 -6.72
CA PRO A 49 19.75 3.26 -6.06
C PRO A 49 18.36 2.68 -5.76
N CYS A 50 17.68 3.21 -4.74
CA CYS A 50 16.36 2.71 -4.36
C CYS A 50 15.31 3.00 -5.45
N ALA A 51 14.57 1.96 -5.85
CA ALA A 51 13.36 2.07 -6.66
C ALA A 51 12.13 1.88 -5.77
N TYR A 52 11.18 2.81 -5.84
CA TYR A 52 9.96 2.76 -5.03
C TYR A 52 8.77 2.36 -5.89
N THR A 53 7.92 1.51 -5.31
CA THR A 53 6.64 1.11 -5.89
C THR A 53 5.65 0.89 -4.74
N GLY A 54 4.36 1.12 -4.99
CA GLY A 54 3.35 1.03 -3.94
C GLY A 54 1.95 1.26 -4.46
N PHE A 55 0.97 0.96 -3.61
CA PHE A 55 -0.44 1.22 -3.85
C PHE A 55 -1.10 1.70 -2.54
N HIS A 56 -2.28 2.28 -2.66
CA HIS A 56 -3.06 2.72 -1.51
C HIS A 56 -4.43 2.09 -1.53
N LEU A 57 -4.83 1.50 -0.41
CA LEU A 57 -6.23 1.22 -0.13
C LEU A 57 -6.83 2.49 0.45
N LYS A 58 -7.71 3.13 -0.32
CA LYS A 58 -8.40 4.34 0.10
C LYS A 58 -9.86 4.03 0.37
N PRO A 59 -10.44 4.53 1.48
CA PRO A 59 -11.86 4.41 1.74
C PRO A 59 -12.64 5.19 0.67
N ILE A 60 -13.60 4.55 0.02
CA ILE A 60 -14.50 5.18 -0.95
C ILE A 60 -15.93 4.90 -0.50
N GLY A 61 -16.70 5.96 -0.20
CA GLY A 61 -18.06 5.82 0.32
C GLY A 61 -18.14 5.16 1.71
N PHE A 62 -17.01 5.06 2.43
CA PHE A 62 -16.97 4.42 3.75
C PHE A 62 -17.33 5.39 4.90
N PHE A 63 -17.02 6.68 4.74
CA PHE A 63 -17.30 7.72 5.72
C PHE A 63 -18.31 8.72 5.15
N ASP A 64 -19.16 9.28 6.02
CA ASP A 64 -20.13 10.33 5.65
C ASP A 64 -19.48 11.69 5.35
N GLY A 65 -18.20 11.85 5.69
CA GLY A 65 -17.42 13.07 5.49
C GLY A 65 -15.92 12.81 5.59
N ASN A 66 -15.12 13.87 5.51
CA ASN A 66 -13.67 13.76 5.62
C ASN A 66 -13.27 13.24 7.03
N PRO A 67 -12.70 12.02 7.16
CA PRO A 67 -12.34 11.46 8.46
C PRO A 67 -11.19 12.21 9.16
N ALA A 68 -10.46 13.06 8.43
CA ALA A 68 -9.34 13.83 8.97
C ALA A 68 -9.70 15.30 9.26
N LEU A 69 -10.99 15.68 9.22
CA LEU A 69 -11.41 17.08 9.34
C LEU A 69 -11.02 17.70 10.67
N ASP A 70 -11.17 16.95 11.76
CA ASP A 70 -10.91 17.43 13.13
C ASP A 70 -9.49 17.09 13.62
N LEU A 71 -8.60 16.65 12.72
CA LEU A 71 -7.23 16.29 13.09
C LEU A 71 -6.42 17.57 13.35
N PRO A 72 -5.92 17.81 14.58
CA PRO A 72 -5.12 18.99 14.85
C PRO A 72 -3.79 18.93 14.07
N PRO A 73 -3.24 20.09 13.65
CA PRO A 73 -1.95 20.12 12.97
C PRO A 73 -0.85 19.59 13.89
N SER A 74 0.17 18.97 13.29
CA SER A 74 1.36 18.54 14.05
C SER A 74 2.01 19.76 14.72
N PRO A 75 2.45 19.66 15.99
CA PRO A 75 3.11 20.76 16.68
C PRO A 75 4.34 21.22 15.88
N PRO A 76 4.62 22.53 15.83
CA PRO A 76 5.76 23.04 15.09
C PRO A 76 7.05 22.45 15.67
N LYS A 77 7.94 21.93 14.80
CA LYS A 77 9.32 21.66 15.21
C LYS A 77 9.92 22.99 15.66
N ALA A 78 10.48 23.02 16.87
CA ALA A 78 11.00 24.23 17.51
C ALA A 78 12.15 24.84 16.70
N CYS A 79 11.82 25.71 15.75
CA CYS A 79 12.80 26.53 15.03
C CYS A 79 12.60 28.03 15.31
N HIS A 80 11.41 28.44 15.81
CA HIS A 80 11.12 29.81 16.24
C HIS A 80 10.20 29.83 17.47
N ALA A 81 10.71 29.34 18.60
CA ALA A 81 10.09 29.64 19.90
C ALA A 81 10.45 31.09 20.25
N ASN A 82 9.64 32.04 19.76
CA ASN A 82 9.37 33.36 20.35
C ASN A 82 8.77 34.26 19.27
N HIS A 83 7.45 34.38 19.23
CA HIS A 83 6.75 35.67 19.32
C HIS A 83 5.23 35.41 19.43
N ALA A 84 4.63 36.04 20.42
CA ALA A 84 3.29 35.83 20.95
C ALA A 84 2.14 36.15 19.96
N GLY A 85 1.03 35.41 20.08
CA GLY A 85 -0.25 35.73 19.45
C GLY A 85 -1.31 34.68 19.77
N LEU A 86 -2.40 35.11 20.42
CA LEU A 86 -3.51 34.36 21.06
C LEU A 86 -4.21 33.27 20.22
N PRO A 87 -4.97 32.35 20.87
CA PRO A 87 -5.78 31.36 20.16
C PRO A 87 -6.99 32.05 19.52
N VAL A 88 -7.27 31.71 18.27
CA VAL A 88 -8.58 31.99 17.65
C VAL A 88 -9.31 30.66 17.53
N ALA A 89 -10.59 30.73 17.90
CA ALA A 89 -11.56 29.66 18.05
C ALA A 89 -11.66 28.67 16.88
#